data_AF-A0A1V4YI24-F1
#
_entry.id   AF-A0A1V4YI24-F1
#
_cell.length_a   1.000
_cell.length_b   1.000
_cell.length_c   1.000
_cell.angle_alpha   90.00
_cell.angle_beta   90.00
_cell.angle_gamma   90.00
#
_symmetry.space_group_name_H-M   'P 1'
#
loop_
_entity.id
_entity.type
_entity.pdbx_description
1 polymer ?
#
loop_
_entity_poly.entity_id
_entity_poly.type
_entity_poly.pdbx_seq_one_letter_code
_entity_poly.pdbx_strand_id
1 'polypeptide(L)'
;MIDSTHIEMSRKATEIQDLWEPKEGDKITSWQEFASKRVPAPMEILRRGKYGSLMDFEGNYLRNPSNAVWLPRQEDLQEIARKNLSKTTWGLTVLFYEFFKEKCAVNKITNRLNANEPLNTVWLCFVMETCYGKHWDDKKKTWTVI
;
A
#
# COMPACT_ATOMS: atom_id res chain seq x y z
N MET A 1 -3.38 -0.76 13.39
CA MET A 1 -4.61 -1.24 12.72
C MET A 1 -4.53 -0.75 11.29
N ILE A 2 -4.70 -1.61 10.30
CA ILE A 2 -4.77 -1.17 8.90
C ILE A 2 -6.20 -0.65 8.69
N ASP A 3 -6.34 0.61 8.30
CA ASP A 3 -7.65 1.23 8.09
C ASP A 3 -8.22 0.92 6.69
N SER A 4 -9.52 1.10 6.52
CA SER A 4 -10.22 0.84 5.25
C SER A 4 -9.77 1.76 4.12
N THR A 5 -9.28 2.96 4.44
CA THR A 5 -8.76 3.92 3.46
C THR A 5 -7.47 3.41 2.85
N HIS A 6 -6.53 2.92 3.66
CA HIS A 6 -5.27 2.33 3.23
C HIS A 6 -5.49 1.13 2.30
N ILE A 7 -6.46 0.28 2.62
CA ILE A 7 -6.85 -0.86 1.77
C ILE A 7 -7.37 -0.36 0.43
N GLU A 8 -8.25 0.66 0.42
CA GLU A 8 -8.79 1.20 -0.81
C GLU A 8 -7.71 1.88 -1.67
N MET A 9 -6.80 2.63 -1.04
CA MET A 9 -5.67 3.28 -1.69
C MET A 9 -4.74 2.26 -2.33
N SER A 10 -4.37 1.21 -1.59
CA SER A 10 -3.50 0.13 -2.06
C SER A 10 -4.14 -0.58 -3.26
N ARG A 11 -5.44 -0.87 -3.20
CA ARG A 11 -6.19 -1.50 -4.30
C ARG A 11 -6.15 -0.65 -5.58
N LYS A 12 -6.32 0.67 -5.46
CA LYS A 12 -6.39 1.56 -6.62
C LYS A 12 -5.01 1.98 -7.15
N ALA A 13 -3.94 1.70 -6.41
CA ALA A 13 -2.56 1.95 -6.83
C ALA A 13 -2.11 0.86 -7.82
N THR A 14 -2.68 0.85 -9.03
CA THR A 14 -2.44 -0.18 -10.05
C THR A 14 -0.96 -0.35 -10.36
N GLU A 15 -0.19 0.73 -10.35
CA GLU A 15 1.27 0.72 -10.55
C GLU A 15 2.00 -0.17 -9.55
N ILE A 16 1.53 -0.19 -8.29
CA ILE A 16 2.14 -0.98 -7.22
C ILE A 16 1.58 -2.40 -7.23
N GLN A 17 0.28 -2.56 -7.51
CA GLN A 17 -0.34 -3.88 -7.59
C GLN A 17 0.20 -4.70 -8.77
N ASP A 18 0.48 -4.06 -9.91
CA ASP A 18 1.03 -4.73 -11.10
C ASP A 18 2.50 -5.17 -10.90
N LEU A 19 3.22 -4.53 -9.98
CA LEU A 19 4.58 -4.92 -9.59
C LEU A 19 4.61 -6.05 -8.57
N TRP A 20 3.46 -6.43 -8.02
CA TRP A 20 3.41 -7.40 -6.92
C TRP A 20 3.67 -8.82 -7.41
N GLU A 21 4.78 -9.38 -6.93
CA GLU A 21 5.07 -10.81 -7.04
C GLU A 21 4.81 -11.47 -5.67
N PRO A 22 3.68 -12.18 -5.49
CA PRO A 22 3.30 -12.72 -4.19
C PRO A 22 4.36 -13.62 -3.58
N LYS A 23 4.81 -13.28 -2.36
CA LYS A 23 5.78 -14.06 -1.57
C LYS A 23 5.24 -14.38 -0.19
N GLU A 24 5.81 -15.42 0.42
CA GLU A 24 5.48 -15.81 1.80
C GLU A 24 5.70 -14.62 2.77
N GLY A 25 4.75 -14.42 3.67
CA GLY A 25 4.74 -13.30 4.61
C GLY A 25 4.24 -11.96 4.06
N ASP A 26 3.82 -11.89 2.78
CA ASP A 26 3.13 -10.71 2.27
C ASP A 26 1.77 -10.54 2.94
N LYS A 27 1.44 -9.28 3.24
CA LYS A 27 0.12 -8.91 3.75
C LYS A 27 -0.83 -8.67 2.60
N ILE A 28 -1.99 -9.33 2.65
CA ILE A 28 -3.02 -9.27 1.63
C ILE A 28 -4.38 -9.09 2.27
N THR A 29 -5.37 -8.75 1.47
CA THR A 29 -6.78 -8.89 1.87
C THR A 29 -7.64 -9.33 0.69
N SER A 30 -8.77 -9.97 0.98
CA SER A 30 -9.70 -10.45 -0.04
C SER A 30 -10.77 -9.40 -0.37
N TRP A 31 -11.04 -9.22 -1.66
CA TRP A 31 -12.10 -8.29 -2.11
C TRP A 31 -13.51 -8.71 -1.69
N GLN A 32 -13.79 -10.02 -1.59
CA GLN A 32 -15.10 -10.54 -1.19
C GLN A 32 -15.45 -10.16 0.26
N GLU A 33 -14.46 -10.13 1.16
CA GLU A 33 -14.67 -9.69 2.54
C GLU A 33 -14.94 -8.19 2.62
N PHE A 34 -14.18 -7.36 1.89
CA PHE A 34 -14.42 -5.92 1.80
C PHE A 34 -15.82 -5.59 1.26
N ALA A 35 -16.23 -6.24 0.17
CA ALA A 35 -17.56 -6.04 -0.43
C ALA A 35 -18.70 -6.51 0.48
N SER A 36 -18.46 -7.50 1.35
CA SER A 36 -19.44 -7.99 2.32
C SER A 36 -19.64 -7.09 3.56
N LYS A 37 -18.93 -5.95 3.63
CA LYS A 37 -18.87 -5.04 4.81
C LYS A 37 -18.38 -5.70 6.10
N ARG A 38 -17.82 -6.91 6.03
CA ARG A 38 -16.96 -7.43 7.10
C ARG A 38 -15.64 -6.68 6.98
N VAL A 39 -15.11 -6.19 8.09
CA VAL A 39 -13.79 -5.53 8.08
C VAL A 39 -12.82 -6.53 7.46
N PRO A 40 -12.18 -6.20 6.32
CA PRO A 40 -11.23 -7.10 5.70
C PRO A 40 -10.10 -7.31 6.69
N ALA A 41 -9.98 -8.51 7.23
CA ALA A 41 -8.86 -8.83 8.08
C ALA A 41 -7.62 -8.90 7.17
N PRO A 42 -6.54 -8.17 7.47
CA PRO A 42 -5.28 -8.41 6.78
C PRO A 42 -4.85 -9.85 7.06
N MET A 43 -4.50 -10.57 5.99
CA MET A 43 -4.04 -11.95 6.03
C MET A 43 -2.58 -11.98 5.57
N GLU A 44 -1.81 -12.97 6.02
CA GLU A 44 -0.44 -13.18 5.57
C GLU A 44 -0.40 -14.44 4.71
N ILE A 45 0.36 -14.37 3.61
CA ILE A 45 0.59 -15.53 2.76
C ILE A 45 1.40 -16.57 3.55
N LEU A 46 0.81 -17.74 3.77
CA LEU A 46 1.49 -18.91 4.34
C LEU A 46 1.90 -19.89 3.24
N ARG A 47 3.06 -20.53 3.38
CA ARG A 47 3.52 -21.59 2.46
C ARG A 47 3.27 -22.98 3.05
N ARG A 48 2.64 -23.89 2.29
CA ARG A 48 2.60 -25.32 2.64
C ARG A 48 2.68 -26.24 1.41
N GLY A 49 3.69 -27.10 1.38
CA GLY A 49 3.77 -28.25 0.45
C GLY A 49 4.28 -27.96 -0.96
N LYS A 50 4.72 -29.02 -1.66
CA LYS A 50 5.48 -29.06 -2.94
C LYS A 50 4.87 -28.30 -4.14
N TYR A 51 3.65 -27.79 -4.05
CA TYR A 51 2.92 -27.19 -5.17
C TYR A 51 2.26 -25.85 -4.76
N GLY A 52 3.04 -24.77 -4.79
CA GLY A 52 2.69 -23.38 -5.17
C GLY A 52 1.40 -22.66 -4.75
N SER A 53 0.50 -23.24 -3.95
CA SER A 53 -0.80 -22.63 -3.64
C SER A 53 -0.75 -21.77 -2.38
N LEU A 54 -1.09 -20.49 -2.52
CA LEU A 54 -1.15 -19.51 -1.42
C LEU A 54 -2.45 -19.72 -0.60
N MET A 55 -2.34 -19.73 0.72
CA MET A 55 -3.47 -19.86 1.65
C MET A 55 -3.59 -18.63 2.55
N ASP A 56 -4.81 -18.35 3.02
CA ASP A 56 -5.05 -17.42 4.13
C ASP A 56 -4.85 -18.07 5.52
N PHE A 57 -5.02 -17.29 6.59
CA PHE A 57 -4.93 -17.74 7.99
C PHE A 57 -6.01 -18.74 8.40
N GLU A 58 -7.13 -18.80 7.68
CA GLU A 58 -8.20 -19.77 7.90
C GLU A 58 -7.93 -21.08 7.17
N GLY A 59 -6.84 -21.17 6.39
CA GLY A 59 -6.48 -22.33 5.60
C GLY A 59 -7.27 -22.43 4.29
N ASN A 60 -7.97 -21.37 3.89
CA ASN A 60 -8.62 -21.32 2.59
C ASN A 60 -7.57 -21.01 1.52
N TYR A 61 -7.62 -21.76 0.43
CA TYR A 61 -6.86 -21.44 -0.77
C TYR A 61 -7.31 -20.10 -1.34
N LEU A 62 -6.37 -19.27 -1.79
CA LEU A 62 -6.67 -18.12 -2.66
C LEU A 62 -7.22 -18.67 -3.99
N ARG A 63 -8.52 -18.97 -4.02
CA ARG A 63 -9.21 -19.53 -5.20
C ARG A 63 -9.14 -18.61 -6.41
N ASN A 64 -8.90 -17.31 -6.19
CA ASN A 64 -8.70 -16.36 -7.26
C ASN A 64 -7.70 -15.26 -6.86
N PRO A 65 -6.40 -15.41 -7.21
CA PRO A 65 -5.38 -14.40 -6.95
C PRO A 65 -5.73 -13.02 -7.51
N SER A 66 -6.56 -12.95 -8.56
CA SER A 66 -6.98 -11.68 -9.18
C SER A 66 -7.81 -10.78 -8.25
N ASN A 67 -8.34 -11.32 -7.15
CA ASN A 67 -9.14 -10.59 -6.17
C ASN A 67 -8.37 -10.29 -4.88
N ALA A 68 -7.10 -10.70 -4.80
CA ALA A 68 -6.23 -10.37 -3.69
C ALA A 68 -5.69 -8.96 -3.87
N VAL A 69 -5.78 -8.15 -2.83
CA VAL A 69 -5.14 -6.83 -2.78
C VAL A 69 -3.90 -6.94 -1.93
N TRP A 70 -2.75 -6.58 -2.50
CA TRP A 70 -1.52 -6.46 -1.73
C TRP A 70 -1.58 -5.23 -0.85
N LEU A 71 -1.23 -5.40 0.43
CA LEU A 71 -1.10 -4.34 1.41
C LEU A 71 0.40 -4.16 1.69
N PRO A 72 1.11 -3.36 0.86
CA PRO A 72 2.55 -3.26 0.94
C PRO A 72 2.97 -2.68 2.29
N ARG A 73 3.99 -3.28 2.91
CA ARG A 73 4.56 -2.75 4.14
C ARG A 73 5.47 -1.58 3.83
N GLN A 74 5.88 -0.87 4.89
CA GLN A 74 6.83 0.22 4.77
C GLN A 74 8.12 -0.21 4.05
N GLU A 75 8.66 -1.41 4.34
CA GLU A 75 9.89 -1.89 3.74
C GLU A 75 9.72 -2.14 2.23
N ASP A 76 8.58 -2.70 1.83
CA ASP A 76 8.26 -2.96 0.43
C ASP A 76 8.12 -1.63 -0.35
N LEU A 77 7.44 -0.63 0.24
CA LEU A 77 7.29 0.71 -0.34
C LEU A 77 8.63 1.46 -0.45
N GLN A 78 9.48 1.35 0.57
CA GLN A 78 10.82 1.93 0.54
C GLN A 78 11.68 1.29 -0.56
N GLU A 79 11.58 -0.03 -0.76
CA GLU A 79 12.30 -0.71 -1.83
C GLU A 79 11.84 -0.22 -3.22
N ILE A 80 10.53 -0.08 -3.44
CA ILE A 80 9.97 0.47 -4.70
C ILE A 80 10.52 1.87 -4.95
N ALA A 81 10.46 2.76 -3.96
CA ALA A 81 10.94 4.13 -4.11
C ALA A 81 12.45 4.19 -4.32
N ARG A 82 13.22 3.34 -3.61
CA ARG A 82 14.68 3.26 -3.75
C ARG A 82 15.08 2.87 -5.18
N LYS A 83 14.39 1.88 -5.76
CA LYS A 83 14.63 1.42 -7.14
C LYS A 83 14.22 2.47 -8.17
N ASN A 84 13.02 3.04 -8.05
CA ASN A 84 12.50 4.02 -9.02
C ASN A 84 13.32 5.33 -9.01
N LEU A 85 13.66 5.84 -7.83
CA LEU A 85 14.36 7.12 -7.69
C LEU A 85 15.89 6.98 -7.76
N SER A 86 16.41 5.75 -7.84
CA SER A 86 17.85 5.45 -7.78
C SER A 86 18.55 6.11 -6.58
N LYS A 87 17.92 6.05 -5.40
CA LYS A 87 18.43 6.69 -4.18
C LYS A 87 19.10 5.69 -3.25
N THR A 88 20.03 6.18 -2.45
CA THR A 88 20.51 5.45 -1.26
C THR A 88 19.44 5.48 -0.17
N THR A 89 19.55 4.61 0.84
CA THR A 89 18.66 4.64 2.00
C THR A 89 18.64 6.01 2.66
N TRP A 90 19.81 6.64 2.84
CA TRP A 90 19.92 7.98 3.40
C TRP A 90 19.21 9.03 2.53
N GLY A 91 19.47 9.01 1.21
CA GLY A 91 18.82 9.95 0.29
C GLY A 91 17.30 9.79 0.26
N LEU A 92 16.81 8.56 0.36
CA LEU A 92 15.38 8.28 0.46
C LEU A 92 14.78 8.81 1.77
N THR A 93 15.47 8.63 2.90
CA THR A 93 15.03 9.17 4.20
C THR A 93 14.93 10.69 4.18
N VAL A 94 15.90 11.38 3.59
CA VAL A 94 15.88 12.85 3.47
C VAL A 94 14.69 13.30 2.61
N LEU A 95 14.47 12.68 1.46
CA LEU A 95 13.33 13.00 0.59
C LEU A 95 11.98 12.73 1.26
N PHE A 96 11.85 11.60 1.95
CA PHE A 96 10.65 11.27 2.69
C PHE A 96 10.40 12.28 3.82
N TYR A 97 11.44 12.71 4.54
CA TYR A 97 11.33 13.71 5.58
C TYR A 97 10.92 15.08 5.03
N GLU A 98 11.48 15.51 3.90
CA GLU A 98 11.10 16.75 3.22
C GLU A 98 9.64 16.70 2.77
N PHE A 99 9.23 15.60 2.14
CA PHE A 99 7.83 15.36 1.77
C PHE A 99 6.91 15.39 2.98
N PHE A 100 7.25 14.66 4.04
CA PHE A 100 6.47 14.62 5.28
C PHE A 100 6.35 16.02 5.90
N LYS A 101 7.44 16.79 5.91
CA LYS A 101 7.42 18.16 6.44
C LYS A 101 6.52 19.07 5.61
N GLU A 102 6.65 19.01 4.29
CA GLU A 102 5.84 19.81 3.37
C GLU A 102 4.34 19.48 3.49
N LYS A 103 4.00 18.19 3.49
CA LYS A 103 2.61 17.72 3.39
C LYS A 103 1.91 17.52 4.74
N CYS A 104 2.64 17.20 5.81
CA CYS A 104 2.08 16.87 7.12
C CYS A 104 2.45 17.86 8.23
N ALA A 105 3.62 18.52 8.19
CA ALA A 105 4.08 19.37 9.30
C ALA A 105 3.73 20.87 9.14
N VAL A 106 3.49 21.34 7.92
CA VAL A 106 2.96 22.69 7.71
C VAL A 106 1.45 22.57 7.59
N ASN A 107 0.71 23.13 8.54
CA ASN A 107 -0.76 23.27 8.54
C ASN A 107 -1.34 24.07 7.33
N LYS A 108 -0.61 24.16 6.23
CA LYS A 108 -1.07 24.73 4.97
C LYS A 108 -1.44 23.59 4.03
N ILE A 109 -2.75 23.49 3.83
CA ILE A 109 -3.35 23.16 2.54
C ILE A 109 -2.95 21.76 2.10
N THR A 110 -3.61 20.77 2.68
CA THR A 110 -4.57 19.97 1.92
C THR A 110 -5.22 18.97 2.86
N ASN A 111 -6.52 18.69 2.70
CA ASN A 111 -7.19 17.53 3.28
C ASN A 111 -6.62 16.20 2.71
N ARG A 112 -5.29 16.05 2.62
CA ARG A 112 -4.62 14.97 1.88
C ARG A 112 -3.93 13.96 2.81
N LEU A 113 -3.39 14.39 3.95
CA LEU A 113 -2.80 13.52 4.97
C LEU A 113 -2.92 14.18 6.36
N ASN A 114 -3.53 13.50 7.32
CA ASN A 114 -3.52 13.94 8.72
C ASN A 114 -2.25 13.46 9.43
N ALA A 115 -1.77 14.19 10.44
CA ALA A 115 -0.62 13.77 11.25
C ALA A 115 -0.84 12.42 12.00
N ASN A 116 -2.09 11.96 12.08
CA ASN A 116 -2.49 10.69 12.69
C ASN A 116 -2.60 9.54 11.68
N GLU A 117 -2.32 9.79 10.39
CA GLU A 117 -2.37 8.74 9.38
C GLU A 117 -1.30 7.66 9.67
N PRO A 118 -1.63 6.37 9.51
CA PRO A 118 -0.64 5.32 9.65
C PRO A 118 0.54 5.55 8.72
N LEU A 119 1.75 5.30 9.21
CA LEU A 119 2.99 5.54 8.46
C LEU A 119 3.03 4.81 7.11
N ASN A 120 2.41 3.63 7.00
CA ASN A 120 2.26 2.90 5.74
C ASN A 120 1.44 3.68 4.70
N THR A 121 0.40 4.40 5.12
CA THR A 121 -0.43 5.25 4.24
C THR A 121 0.38 6.44 3.74
N VAL A 122 1.16 7.06 4.62
CA VAL A 122 2.04 8.18 4.26
C VAL A 122 3.12 7.73 3.26
N TRP A 123 3.72 6.57 3.47
CA TRP A 123 4.68 5.98 2.53
C TRP A 123 4.04 5.66 1.18
N LEU A 124 2.81 5.15 1.18
CA LEU A 124 2.07 4.88 -0.06
C LEU A 124 1.85 6.17 -0.85
N CYS A 125 1.39 7.24 -0.20
CA CYS A 125 1.27 8.57 -0.81
C CYS A 125 2.60 9.08 -1.36
N PHE A 126 3.67 8.98 -0.57
CA PHE A 126 4.99 9.40 -1.00
C PHE A 126 5.44 8.66 -2.26
N VAL A 127 5.30 7.33 -2.30
CA VAL A 127 5.66 6.53 -3.48
C VAL A 127 4.82 6.92 -4.69
N MET A 128 3.51 7.04 -4.52
CA MET A 128 2.59 7.38 -5.62
C MET A 128 2.88 8.78 -6.18
N GLU A 129 3.18 9.76 -5.34
CA GLU A 129 3.48 11.12 -5.77
C GLU A 129 4.87 11.21 -6.41
N THR A 130 5.90 10.65 -5.77
CA THR A 130 7.30 10.82 -6.22
C THR A 130 7.70 9.88 -7.36
N CYS A 131 7.18 8.65 -7.38
CA CYS A 131 7.54 7.67 -8.41
C CYS A 131 6.57 7.71 -9.60
N TYR A 132 5.29 8.02 -9.35
CA TYR A 132 4.24 7.89 -10.37
C TYR A 132 3.48 9.20 -10.66
N GLY A 133 3.81 10.31 -9.97
CA GLY A 133 3.18 11.61 -10.22
C GLY A 133 1.68 11.62 -9.92
N LYS A 134 1.22 10.81 -8.96
CA LYS A 134 -0.19 10.68 -8.60
C LYS A 134 -0.44 11.04 -7.13
N HIS A 135 -1.56 11.68 -6.86
CA HIS A 135 -2.02 11.97 -5.52
C HIS A 135 -3.41 11.38 -5.27
N TRP A 136 -3.75 11.13 -4.01
CA TRP A 136 -5.05 10.62 -3.63
C TRP A 136 -6.08 11.76 -3.55
N ASP A 137 -7.16 11.65 -4.32
CA ASP A 137 -8.34 12.50 -4.21
C ASP A 137 -9.35 11.83 -3.28
N ASP A 138 -9.47 12.36 -2.05
CA ASP A 138 -10.34 11.80 -1.03
C ASP A 138 -11.84 11.92 -1.35
N LYS A 139 -12.24 12.86 -2.21
CA LYS A 139 -13.65 13.02 -2.61
C LYS A 139 -14.04 11.99 -3.66
N LYS A 140 -13.14 11.74 -4.62
CA LYS A 140 -13.34 10.74 -5.68
C LYS A 140 -12.88 9.34 -5.28
N LYS A 141 -12.18 9.24 -4.15
CA LYS A 141 -11.49 8.04 -3.66
C LYS A 141 -10.62 7.44 -4.76
N THR A 142 -9.80 8.22 -5.45
CA THR A 142 -8.99 7.72 -6.58
C THR A 142 -7.64 8.42 -6.67
N TRP A 143 -6.66 7.76 -7.30
CA TRP A 143 -5.41 8.39 -7.66
C TRP A 143 -5.58 9.29 -8.89
N THR A 144 -5.21 10.56 -8.76
CA THR A 144 -5.25 11.57 -9.82
C THR A 144 -3.84 12.05 -10.16
N VAL A 145 -3.54 12.18 -11.44
CA VAL A 145 -2.27 12.73 -11.93
C VAL A 145 -2.12 14.18 -11.47
N ILE A 146 -0.91 14.53 -11.06
CA ILE A 146 -0.51 15.88 -10.61
C ILE A 146 -0.24 16.78 -11.81
#